data_AF-A0A7V5K613-F1
#
_entry.id   AF-A0A7V5K613-F1
#
_cell.length_a   1.000
_cell.length_b   1.000
_cell.length_c   1.000
_cell.angle_alpha   90.00
_cell.angle_beta   90.00
_cell.angle_gamma   90.00
#
_symmetry.space_group_name_H-M   'P 1'
#
loop_
_entity.id
_entity.type
_entity.pdbx_description
1 polymer ?
#
loop_
_entity_poly.entity_id
_entity_poly.type
_entity_poly.pdbx_seq_one_letter_code
_entity_poly.pdbx_strand_id
1 'polypeptide(L)'
;MESQGRLEELLARARAISWSRFGKRVTLCLPGMFLVDGKRGHYPAISITGHNCTLGCEHCRGKILEPMYRAENSRELLELCMILEHEGALGCLITGGSDHRGRLPWERFLEGVEAVKVRTGLHVSVHSGMVNDGVARALREAGVDQALVDVVGARETWASVMHLQEGRELLEKTLEALYGCGLQVVPHIVAGIQGGRILGESKAMEILGPYPVEFLVWVAFMPLRGTPLGDAAPASPQEVAGLIAESRIRFPEARIHLGCARPRGRKRLELERLALEAGVQRIALYSEETVKAAEEL
;
A
#
# COMPACT_ATOMS: atom_id res chain seq x y z
N MET A 1 -21.69 -22.17 -9.68
CA MET A 1 -22.81 -21.84 -8.76
C MET A 1 -22.39 -21.99 -7.30
N GLU A 2 -21.88 -23.15 -6.87
CA GLU A 2 -21.48 -23.38 -5.46
C GLU A 2 -20.33 -22.46 -4.98
N SER A 3 -19.33 -22.21 -5.83
CA SER A 3 -18.23 -21.28 -5.53
C SER A 3 -18.67 -19.82 -5.38
N GLN A 4 -19.70 -19.42 -6.13
CA GLN A 4 -20.20 -18.04 -6.12
C GLN A 4 -21.07 -17.78 -4.89
N GLY A 5 -21.94 -18.72 -4.52
CA GLY A 5 -22.71 -18.64 -3.27
C GLY A 5 -21.80 -18.58 -2.03
N ARG A 6 -20.68 -19.32 -2.04
CA ARG A 6 -19.70 -19.27 -0.95
C ARG A 6 -19.02 -17.89 -0.83
N LEU A 7 -18.69 -17.25 -1.95
CA LEU A 7 -18.10 -15.91 -1.94
C LEU A 7 -19.11 -14.87 -1.43
N GLU A 8 -20.37 -14.94 -1.90
CA GLU A 8 -21.43 -14.03 -1.45
C GLU A 8 -21.67 -14.12 0.06
N GLU A 9 -21.69 -15.33 0.63
CA GLU A 9 -21.79 -15.53 2.08
C GLU A 9 -20.58 -14.96 2.82
N LEU A 10 -19.37 -15.17 2.30
CA LEU A 10 -18.14 -14.65 2.88
C LEU A 10 -18.13 -13.11 2.90
N LEU A 11 -18.51 -12.48 1.78
CA LEU A 11 -18.64 -11.01 1.67
C LEU A 11 -19.69 -10.47 2.64
N ALA A 12 -20.86 -11.11 2.69
CA ALA A 12 -21.94 -10.71 3.61
C ALA A 12 -21.48 -10.77 5.08
N ARG A 13 -20.76 -11.82 5.47
CA ARG A 13 -20.18 -11.97 6.81
C ARG A 13 -19.15 -10.88 7.10
N ALA A 14 -18.22 -10.64 6.17
CA ALA A 14 -17.21 -9.59 6.32
C ALA A 14 -17.86 -8.20 6.47
N ARG A 15 -18.86 -7.90 5.65
CA ARG A 15 -19.64 -6.66 5.71
C ARG A 15 -20.35 -6.48 7.05
N ALA A 16 -20.98 -7.53 7.57
CA ALA A 16 -21.65 -7.46 8.86
C ALA A 16 -20.66 -7.13 10.00
N ILE A 17 -19.48 -7.76 10.01
CA ILE A 17 -18.40 -7.43 10.96
C ILE A 17 -18.00 -5.96 10.80
N SER A 18 -17.71 -5.54 9.57
CA SER A 18 -17.29 -4.19 9.24
C SER A 18 -18.29 -3.13 9.73
N TRP A 19 -19.57 -3.28 9.38
CA TRP A 19 -20.61 -2.32 9.74
C TRP A 19 -20.87 -2.27 11.24
N SER A 20 -20.72 -3.39 11.95
CA SER A 20 -20.83 -3.40 13.42
C SER A 20 -19.70 -2.62 14.12
N ARG A 21 -18.55 -2.44 13.47
CA ARG A 21 -17.36 -1.80 14.04
C ARG A 21 -17.18 -0.35 13.58
N PHE A 22 -17.41 -0.08 12.29
CA PHE A 22 -17.10 1.21 11.67
C PHE A 22 -18.34 1.94 11.13
N GLY A 23 -19.52 1.31 11.24
CA GLY A 23 -20.74 1.80 10.63
C GLY A 23 -20.75 1.63 9.10
N LYS A 24 -21.85 2.07 8.49
CA LYS A 24 -22.01 2.10 7.02
C LYS A 24 -21.37 3.34 6.42
N ARG A 25 -20.03 3.37 6.44
CA ARG A 25 -19.25 4.51 5.95
C ARG A 25 -18.04 4.02 5.17
N VAL A 26 -17.83 4.63 4.01
CA VAL A 26 -16.62 4.45 3.19
C VAL A 26 -16.06 5.81 2.83
N THR A 27 -14.73 5.93 2.84
CA THR A 27 -14.01 7.11 2.35
C THR A 27 -13.48 6.84 0.95
N LEU A 28 -13.89 7.65 -0.02
CA LEU A 28 -13.36 7.59 -1.37
C LEU A 28 -12.28 8.67 -1.52
N CYS A 29 -11.04 8.29 -1.86
CA CYS A 29 -9.93 9.23 -1.92
C CYS A 29 -9.24 9.24 -3.28
N LEU A 30 -8.79 10.43 -3.69
CA LEU A 30 -7.93 10.63 -4.85
C LEU A 30 -6.49 10.82 -4.35
N PRO A 31 -5.55 9.90 -4.66
CA PRO A 31 -4.13 10.10 -4.32
C PRO A 31 -3.50 11.19 -5.21
N GLY A 32 -2.50 11.90 -4.71
CA GLY A 32 -1.90 13.06 -5.40
C GLY A 32 -1.04 12.73 -6.62
N MET A 33 -0.76 11.46 -6.86
CA MET A 33 -0.08 10.99 -8.08
C MET A 33 -1.00 10.93 -9.30
N PHE A 34 -2.32 11.02 -9.11
CA PHE A 34 -3.28 10.81 -10.19
C PHE A 34 -4.06 12.08 -10.49
N LEU A 35 -4.34 12.27 -11.78
CA LEU A 35 -5.24 13.28 -12.30
C LEU A 35 -6.53 12.60 -12.73
N VAL A 36 -7.65 12.97 -12.12
CA VAL A 36 -8.99 12.48 -12.48
C VAL A 36 -9.87 13.71 -12.69
N ASP A 37 -10.41 13.85 -13.91
CA ASP A 37 -11.26 14.99 -14.31
C ASP A 37 -10.64 16.36 -14.01
N GLY A 38 -9.34 16.50 -14.28
CA GLY A 38 -8.58 17.73 -14.04
C GLY A 38 -8.27 18.01 -12.57
N LYS A 39 -8.69 17.14 -11.63
CA LYS A 39 -8.39 17.25 -10.21
C LYS A 39 -7.25 16.33 -9.83
N ARG A 40 -6.36 16.81 -8.96
CA ARG A 40 -5.27 16.03 -8.35
C ARG A 40 -5.54 15.87 -6.86
N GLY A 41 -5.17 14.74 -6.31
CA GLY A 41 -5.25 14.50 -4.86
C GLY A 41 -4.30 15.38 -4.05
N HIS A 42 -4.63 15.61 -2.79
CA HIS A 42 -3.83 16.41 -1.85
C HIS A 42 -2.76 15.59 -1.10
N TYR A 43 -2.39 14.41 -1.63
CA TYR A 43 -1.42 13.50 -1.00
C TYR A 43 -0.43 12.95 -2.04
N PRO A 44 0.50 13.78 -2.53
CA PRO A 44 1.51 13.38 -3.52
C PRO A 44 2.50 12.33 -2.97
N ALA A 45 3.17 11.63 -3.87
CA ALA A 45 4.29 10.76 -3.52
C ALA A 45 5.61 11.34 -4.05
N ILE A 46 6.66 11.17 -3.26
CA ILE A 46 7.99 11.71 -3.48
C ILE A 46 8.98 10.54 -3.44
N SER A 47 9.72 10.33 -4.53
CA SER A 47 10.80 9.36 -4.61
C SER A 47 12.13 9.98 -4.19
N ILE A 48 12.73 9.44 -3.13
CA ILE A 48 14.04 9.86 -2.61
C ILE A 48 15.23 9.25 -3.37
N THR A 49 14.98 8.40 -4.35
CA THR A 49 15.99 7.84 -5.24
C THR A 49 15.74 8.17 -6.71
N GLY A 50 14.80 9.08 -6.98
CA GLY A 50 14.34 9.37 -8.33
C GLY A 50 13.71 8.13 -8.98
N HIS A 51 14.27 7.66 -10.09
CA HIS A 51 13.81 6.42 -10.75
C HIS A 51 14.73 5.22 -10.45
N ASN A 52 15.76 5.40 -9.64
CA ASN A 52 16.76 4.38 -9.39
C ASN A 52 16.24 3.35 -8.39
N CYS A 53 16.19 2.08 -8.83
CA CYS A 53 15.88 0.92 -8.01
C CYS A 53 16.78 -0.24 -8.44
N THR A 54 17.75 -0.63 -7.62
CA THR A 54 18.68 -1.71 -7.98
C THR A 54 18.14 -3.10 -7.62
N LEU A 55 17.09 -3.16 -6.80
CA LEU A 55 16.37 -4.41 -6.55
C LEU A 55 15.73 -4.99 -7.81
N GLY A 56 15.16 -4.10 -8.63
CA GLY A 56 14.68 -4.43 -9.96
C GLY A 56 13.64 -5.55 -10.00
N CYS A 57 12.62 -5.52 -9.14
CA CYS A 57 11.59 -6.56 -9.07
C CYS A 57 10.90 -6.80 -10.42
N GLU A 58 10.51 -8.05 -10.69
CA GLU A 58 9.87 -8.47 -11.96
C GLU A 58 8.54 -7.76 -12.23
N HIS A 59 7.82 -7.34 -11.18
CA HIS A 59 6.51 -6.71 -11.30
C HIS A 59 6.56 -5.21 -11.65
N CYS A 60 7.68 -4.52 -11.37
CA CYS A 60 7.76 -3.06 -11.56
C CYS A 60 9.02 -2.55 -12.24
N ARG A 61 10.19 -3.19 -12.06
CA ARG A 61 11.48 -2.72 -12.56
C ARG A 61 11.76 -1.23 -12.27
N GLY A 62 11.26 -0.70 -11.16
CA GLY A 62 11.38 0.73 -10.81
C GLY A 62 10.42 1.67 -11.55
N LYS A 63 9.67 1.20 -12.55
CA LYS A 63 8.73 2.04 -13.35
C LYS A 63 7.64 2.70 -12.52
N ILE A 64 7.27 2.11 -11.39
CA ILE A 64 6.28 2.68 -10.47
C ILE A 64 6.73 4.03 -9.89
N LEU A 65 8.03 4.34 -9.92
CA LEU A 65 8.60 5.60 -9.43
C LEU A 65 8.53 6.73 -10.47
N GLU A 66 8.33 6.42 -11.75
CA GLU A 66 8.30 7.39 -12.86
C GLU A 66 7.32 8.57 -12.64
N PRO A 67 6.07 8.37 -12.17
CA PRO A 67 5.12 9.47 -11.99
C PRO A 67 5.30 10.26 -10.68
N MET A 68 6.26 9.90 -9.83
CA MET A 68 6.45 10.52 -8.52
C MET A 68 7.29 11.80 -8.62
N TYR A 69 7.09 12.74 -7.70
CA TYR A 69 8.04 13.85 -7.53
C TYR A 69 9.40 13.30 -7.11
N ARG A 70 10.48 14.04 -7.38
CA ARG A 70 11.86 13.62 -7.07
C ARG A 70 12.48 14.57 -6.06
N ALA A 71 13.17 14.01 -5.07
CA ALA A 71 13.98 14.76 -4.13
C ALA A 71 15.13 13.87 -3.64
N GLU A 72 16.35 14.05 -4.15
CA GLU A 72 17.45 13.10 -3.99
C GLU A 72 18.39 13.44 -2.82
N ASN A 73 18.06 14.47 -2.04
CA ASN A 73 18.69 14.81 -0.78
C ASN A 73 17.71 15.53 0.19
N SER A 74 18.11 15.66 1.46
CA SER A 74 17.31 16.29 2.52
C SER A 74 16.86 17.73 2.19
N ARG A 75 17.71 18.51 1.52
CA ARG A 75 17.38 19.90 1.16
C ARG A 75 16.28 19.95 0.10
N GLU A 76 16.43 19.19 -0.98
CA GLU A 76 15.40 19.08 -2.03
C GLU A 76 14.08 18.56 -1.48
N LEU A 77 14.11 17.60 -0.57
CA LEU A 77 12.91 17.05 0.06
C LEU A 77 12.15 18.14 0.83
N LEU A 78 12.86 18.93 1.61
CA LEU A 78 12.27 20.03 2.38
C LEU A 78 11.71 21.12 1.47
N GLU A 79 12.48 21.58 0.48
CA GLU A 79 12.05 22.60 -0.47
C GLU A 79 10.78 22.16 -1.22
N LEU A 80 10.75 20.91 -1.70
CA LEU A 80 9.58 20.33 -2.37
C LEU A 80 8.38 20.24 -1.44
N CYS A 81 8.54 19.73 -0.21
CA CYS A 81 7.44 19.62 0.74
C CYS A 81 6.82 20.98 1.09
N MET A 82 7.63 22.04 1.23
CA MET A 82 7.09 23.39 1.43
C MET A 82 6.28 23.89 0.24
N ILE A 83 6.73 23.62 -0.99
CA ILE A 83 5.97 23.95 -2.20
C ILE A 83 4.64 23.19 -2.21
N LEU A 84 4.66 21.89 -1.96
CA LEU A 84 3.47 21.03 -1.95
C LEU A 84 2.46 21.48 -0.89
N GLU A 85 2.91 21.85 0.31
CA GLU A 85 2.03 22.41 1.35
C GLU A 85 1.39 23.73 0.89
N HIS A 86 2.17 24.64 0.30
CA HIS A 86 1.64 25.90 -0.24
C HIS A 86 0.62 25.66 -1.37
N GLU A 87 0.79 24.59 -2.15
CA GLU A 87 -0.18 24.12 -3.15
C GLU A 87 -1.39 23.37 -2.55
N GLY A 88 -1.46 23.26 -1.22
CA GLY A 88 -2.59 22.68 -0.49
C GLY A 88 -2.49 21.16 -0.27
N ALA A 89 -1.30 20.57 -0.33
CA ALA A 89 -1.10 19.20 0.11
C ALA A 89 -1.40 19.07 1.62
N LEU A 90 -2.09 18.00 2.00
CA LEU A 90 -2.39 17.66 3.40
C LEU A 90 -1.34 16.72 4.01
N GLY A 91 -0.52 16.12 3.15
CA GLY A 91 0.56 15.22 3.52
C GLY A 91 1.28 14.70 2.29
N CYS A 92 2.28 13.86 2.50
CA CYS A 92 3.04 13.24 1.42
C CYS A 92 3.45 11.80 1.76
N LEU A 93 3.58 10.98 0.71
CA LEU A 93 4.20 9.67 0.80
C LEU A 93 5.65 9.77 0.33
N ILE A 94 6.59 9.61 1.24
CA ILE A 94 8.01 9.52 0.92
C ILE A 94 8.36 8.05 0.66
N THR A 95 8.91 7.76 -0.50
CA THR A 95 9.22 6.39 -0.96
C THR A 95 10.44 6.46 -1.89
N GLY A 96 10.79 5.38 -2.55
CA GLY A 96 11.94 5.29 -3.43
C GLY A 96 12.19 3.87 -3.89
N GLY A 97 13.13 3.75 -4.82
CA GLY A 97 13.64 2.47 -5.24
C GLY A 97 14.60 1.88 -4.20
N SER A 98 14.50 0.58 -4.03
CA SER A 98 15.29 -0.16 -3.06
C SER A 98 16.66 -0.55 -3.60
N ASP A 99 17.63 -0.72 -2.69
CA ASP A 99 18.86 -1.43 -2.96
C ASP A 99 18.64 -2.96 -3.11
N HIS A 100 19.70 -3.71 -3.42
CA HIS A 100 19.67 -5.18 -3.54
C HIS A 100 19.24 -5.92 -2.26
N ARG A 101 19.11 -5.22 -1.12
CA ARG A 101 18.63 -5.75 0.17
C ARG A 101 17.22 -5.28 0.50
N GLY A 102 16.54 -4.59 -0.42
CA GLY A 102 15.20 -4.07 -0.19
C GLY A 102 15.16 -2.78 0.63
N ARG A 103 16.29 -2.11 0.85
CA ARG A 103 16.40 -0.93 1.73
C ARG A 103 16.34 0.37 0.94
N LEU A 104 15.80 1.42 1.54
CA LEU A 104 15.91 2.79 1.08
C LEU A 104 17.01 3.54 1.86
N PRO A 105 17.62 4.59 1.31
CA PRO A 105 18.76 5.27 1.92
C PRO A 105 18.35 6.28 3.01
N TRP A 106 17.52 5.85 3.97
CA TRP A 106 16.85 6.73 4.94
C TRP A 106 17.78 7.64 5.71
N GLU A 107 18.97 7.15 6.09
CA GLU A 107 19.95 7.89 6.87
C GLU A 107 20.35 9.23 6.22
N ARG A 108 20.29 9.32 4.88
CA ARG A 108 20.58 10.56 4.13
C ARG A 108 19.45 11.60 4.17
N PHE A 109 18.26 11.18 4.61
CA PHE A 109 17.01 11.94 4.54
C PHE A 109 16.39 12.25 5.90
N LEU A 110 16.90 11.68 7.00
CA LEU A 110 16.35 11.87 8.35
C LEU A 110 16.26 13.35 8.73
N GLU A 111 17.34 14.12 8.52
CA GLU A 111 17.36 15.57 8.77
C GLU A 111 16.31 16.31 7.91
N GLY A 112 16.13 15.89 6.65
CA GLY A 112 15.12 16.45 5.77
C GLY A 112 13.69 16.15 6.24
N VAL A 113 13.43 14.92 6.70
CA VAL A 113 12.13 14.52 7.25
C VAL A 113 11.83 15.32 8.52
N GLU A 114 12.79 15.42 9.44
CA GLU A 114 12.65 16.22 10.66
C GLU A 114 12.36 17.69 10.33
N ALA A 115 13.12 18.27 9.40
CA ALA A 115 12.90 19.65 8.97
C ALA A 115 11.52 19.84 8.33
N VAL A 116 11.01 18.87 7.55
CA VAL A 116 9.65 18.91 6.99
C VAL A 116 8.62 18.94 8.11
N LYS A 117 8.76 18.09 9.14
CA LYS A 117 7.84 18.05 10.28
C LYS A 117 7.87 19.31 11.14
N VAL A 118 9.02 19.99 11.22
CA VAL A 118 9.15 21.25 11.97
C VAL A 118 8.60 22.44 11.18
N ARG A 119 8.79 22.45 9.85
CA ARG A 119 8.50 23.63 9.00
C ARG A 119 7.17 23.58 8.28
N THR A 120 6.52 22.42 8.23
CA THR A 120 5.24 22.21 7.55
C THR A 120 4.26 21.48 8.47
N GLY A 121 2.97 21.62 8.21
CA GLY A 121 1.89 20.85 8.82
C GLY A 121 1.58 19.54 8.08
N LEU A 122 2.45 19.09 7.18
CA LEU A 122 2.22 17.88 6.39
C LEU A 122 2.20 16.62 7.27
N HIS A 123 1.23 15.75 7.00
CA HIS A 123 1.30 14.35 7.43
C HIS A 123 2.30 13.60 6.55
N VAL A 124 3.31 12.99 7.15
CA VAL A 124 4.41 12.32 6.46
C VAL A 124 4.28 10.82 6.65
N SER A 125 3.92 10.12 5.57
CA SER A 125 4.03 8.67 5.51
C SER A 125 5.29 8.27 4.76
N VAL A 126 5.87 7.13 5.14
CA VAL A 126 6.96 6.51 4.38
C VAL A 126 6.54 5.15 3.86
N HIS A 127 6.96 4.77 2.65
CA HIS A 127 7.05 3.34 2.30
C HIS A 127 8.46 2.89 2.64
N SER A 128 8.61 2.19 3.76
CA SER A 128 9.90 2.05 4.45
C SER A 128 10.91 1.20 3.69
N GLY A 129 10.44 0.31 2.81
CA GLY A 129 11.22 -0.86 2.41
C GLY A 129 11.59 -1.73 3.63
N MET A 130 12.68 -2.47 3.51
CA MET A 130 13.26 -3.26 4.60
C MET A 130 14.05 -2.37 5.55
N VAL A 131 13.75 -2.43 6.85
CA VAL A 131 14.42 -1.63 7.88
C VAL A 131 14.82 -2.49 9.06
N ASN A 132 15.81 -2.02 9.82
CA ASN A 132 16.18 -2.58 11.12
C ASN A 132 15.73 -1.63 12.24
N ASP A 133 15.93 -2.04 13.50
CA ASP A 133 15.54 -1.24 14.67
C ASP A 133 16.14 0.16 14.70
N GLY A 134 17.39 0.31 14.23
CA GLY A 134 18.06 1.61 14.18
C GLY A 134 17.37 2.57 13.23
N VAL A 135 17.11 2.12 12.00
CA VAL A 135 16.42 2.92 10.98
C VAL A 135 14.96 3.19 11.38
N ALA A 136 14.25 2.20 11.92
CA ALA A 136 12.86 2.38 12.37
C ALA A 136 12.74 3.42 13.49
N ARG A 137 13.62 3.36 14.49
CA ARG A 137 13.69 4.38 15.56
C ARG A 137 14.04 5.75 15.00
N ALA A 138 15.02 5.83 14.09
CA ALA A 138 15.40 7.09 13.49
C ALA A 138 14.25 7.73 12.67
N LEU A 139 13.48 6.93 11.93
CA LEU A 139 12.28 7.41 11.23
C LEU A 139 11.22 7.93 12.22
N ARG A 140 11.03 7.23 13.34
CA ARG A 140 10.12 7.68 14.41
C ARG A 140 10.57 9.00 15.03
N GLU A 141 11.85 9.10 15.36
CA GLU A 141 12.47 10.31 15.96
C GLU A 141 12.41 11.50 15.01
N ALA A 142 12.59 11.29 13.71
CA ALA A 142 12.41 12.31 12.68
C ALA A 142 10.95 12.78 12.51
N GLY A 143 9.99 12.12 13.17
CA GLY A 143 8.59 12.52 13.19
C GLY A 143 7.73 11.95 12.06
N VAL A 144 8.15 10.83 11.44
CA VAL A 144 7.29 10.07 10.52
C VAL A 144 6.00 9.67 11.22
N ASP A 145 4.86 9.98 10.60
CA ASP A 145 3.55 9.69 11.18
C ASP A 145 3.12 8.23 10.92
N GLN A 146 3.52 7.65 9.78
CA GLN A 146 3.07 6.33 9.36
C GLN A 146 4.08 5.61 8.47
N ALA A 147 4.26 4.30 8.67
CA ALA A 147 5.14 3.45 7.85
C ALA A 147 4.34 2.39 7.09
N LEU A 148 4.39 2.45 5.76
CA LEU A 148 3.85 1.48 4.83
C LEU A 148 4.92 0.44 4.52
N VAL A 149 4.54 -0.84 4.51
CA VAL A 149 5.45 -1.96 4.21
C VAL A 149 4.71 -3.04 3.44
N ASP A 150 5.33 -3.58 2.39
CA ASP A 150 4.77 -4.69 1.63
C ASP A 150 4.98 -6.00 2.38
N VAL A 151 3.90 -6.75 2.58
CA VAL A 151 3.90 -8.03 3.29
C VAL A 151 3.63 -9.16 2.29
N VAL A 152 4.66 -9.95 2.01
CA VAL A 152 4.61 -11.07 1.08
C VAL A 152 4.82 -12.37 1.86
N GLY A 153 3.87 -13.30 1.76
CA GLY A 153 3.92 -14.57 2.50
C GLY A 153 4.56 -15.74 1.75
N ALA A 154 4.65 -15.69 0.41
CA ALA A 154 5.23 -16.76 -0.39
C ALA A 154 6.75 -16.58 -0.55
N ARG A 155 7.51 -17.61 -0.21
CA ARG A 155 8.98 -17.62 -0.35
C ARG A 155 9.39 -17.49 -1.82
N GLU A 156 8.64 -18.13 -2.71
CA GLU A 156 8.86 -18.11 -4.15
C GLU A 156 8.75 -16.68 -4.69
N THR A 157 7.81 -15.88 -4.19
CA THR A 157 7.65 -14.48 -4.60
C THR A 157 8.85 -13.62 -4.18
N TRP A 158 9.35 -13.80 -2.95
CA TRP A 158 10.56 -13.13 -2.49
C TRP A 158 11.74 -13.41 -3.42
N ALA A 159 11.97 -14.68 -3.75
CA ALA A 159 13.09 -15.09 -4.60
C ALA A 159 12.92 -14.69 -6.07
N SER A 160 11.77 -15.01 -6.69
CA SER A 160 11.60 -14.92 -8.13
C SER A 160 11.05 -13.58 -8.61
N VAL A 161 10.29 -12.86 -7.78
CA VAL A 161 9.68 -11.58 -8.17
C VAL A 161 10.44 -10.41 -7.54
N MET A 162 10.81 -10.52 -6.27
CA MET A 162 11.45 -9.42 -5.54
C MET A 162 12.97 -9.50 -5.49
N HIS A 163 13.58 -10.62 -5.91
CA HIS A 163 15.03 -10.87 -5.87
C HIS A 163 15.66 -10.82 -4.47
N LEU A 164 14.89 -11.13 -3.43
CA LEU A 164 15.34 -11.20 -2.04
C LEU A 164 15.24 -12.64 -1.56
N GLN A 165 16.35 -13.37 -1.55
CA GLN A 165 16.36 -14.77 -1.09
C GLN A 165 15.95 -14.91 0.40
N GLU A 166 16.36 -13.92 1.21
CA GLU A 166 16.07 -13.82 2.66
C GLU A 166 14.92 -12.84 2.93
N GLY A 167 14.05 -12.61 1.94
CA GLY A 167 13.01 -11.58 2.01
C GLY A 167 12.03 -11.79 3.16
N ARG A 168 11.75 -13.04 3.53
CA ARG A 168 10.87 -13.36 4.65
C ARG A 168 11.49 -12.95 5.98
N GLU A 169 12.75 -13.31 6.22
CA GLU A 169 13.47 -12.99 7.45
C GLU A 169 13.68 -11.46 7.58
N LEU A 170 13.92 -10.78 6.45
CA LEU A 170 13.98 -9.32 6.40
C LEU A 170 12.63 -8.68 6.73
N LEU A 171 11.53 -9.21 6.20
CA LEU A 171 10.18 -8.72 6.51
C LEU A 171 9.85 -8.91 7.99
N GLU A 172 10.12 -10.08 8.56
CA GLU A 172 9.86 -10.36 9.99
C GLU A 172 10.60 -9.35 10.89
N LYS A 173 11.90 -9.10 10.62
CA LYS A 173 12.69 -8.07 11.33
C LYS A 173 12.17 -6.65 11.10
N THR A 174 11.72 -6.35 9.89
CA THR A 174 11.16 -5.02 9.56
C THR A 174 9.87 -4.77 10.33
N LEU A 175 8.97 -5.76 10.39
CA LEU A 175 7.73 -5.64 11.17
C LEU A 175 8.03 -5.49 12.66
N GLU A 176 8.94 -6.29 13.21
CA GLU A 176 9.38 -6.17 14.60
C GLU A 176 9.94 -4.76 14.89
N ALA A 177 10.83 -4.25 14.03
CA ALA A 177 11.41 -2.91 14.18
C ALA A 177 10.37 -1.79 14.13
N LEU A 178 9.46 -1.82 13.14
CA LEU A 178 8.45 -0.79 12.93
C LEU A 178 7.41 -0.76 14.06
N TYR A 179 6.84 -1.92 14.41
CA TYR A 179 5.90 -1.99 15.53
C TYR A 179 6.60 -1.76 16.88
N GLY A 180 7.83 -2.25 17.06
CA GLY A 180 8.59 -2.13 18.30
C GLY A 180 8.99 -0.71 18.66
N CYS A 181 9.21 0.16 17.66
CA CYS A 181 9.42 1.60 17.89
C CYS A 181 8.09 2.40 17.98
N GLY A 182 6.95 1.71 17.91
CA GLY A 182 5.61 2.27 18.05
C GLY A 182 5.13 3.11 16.87
N LEU A 183 5.77 3.03 15.70
CA LEU A 183 5.25 3.69 14.50
C LEU A 183 3.88 3.11 14.13
N GLN A 184 3.01 3.95 13.58
CA GLN A 184 1.78 3.45 13.00
C GLN A 184 2.10 2.70 11.70
N VAL A 185 1.99 1.38 11.72
CA VAL A 185 2.31 0.53 10.57
C VAL A 185 1.07 0.31 9.72
N VAL A 186 1.24 0.40 8.39
CA VAL A 186 0.21 0.08 7.40
C VAL A 186 0.73 -1.00 6.46
N PRO A 187 0.55 -2.27 6.83
CA PRO A 187 0.85 -3.38 5.96
C PRO A 187 0.09 -3.29 4.63
N HIS A 188 0.81 -3.52 3.55
CA HIS A 188 0.27 -3.64 2.20
C HIS A 188 0.41 -5.09 1.74
N ILE A 189 -0.70 -5.75 1.42
CA ILE A 189 -0.67 -7.06 0.78
C ILE A 189 -1.01 -6.87 -0.70
N VAL A 190 -0.10 -7.30 -1.58
CA VAL A 190 -0.26 -7.21 -3.03
C VAL A 190 -0.84 -8.52 -3.56
N ALA A 191 -2.16 -8.54 -3.74
CA ALA A 191 -2.87 -9.72 -4.24
C ALA A 191 -2.44 -10.02 -5.69
N GLY A 192 -1.94 -11.24 -5.90
CA GLY A 192 -1.49 -11.72 -7.19
C GLY A 192 -0.13 -11.18 -7.62
N ILE A 193 0.74 -10.74 -6.70
CA ILE A 193 2.07 -10.21 -7.07
C ILE A 193 2.92 -11.21 -7.88
N GLN A 194 2.66 -12.51 -7.76
CA GLN A 194 3.23 -13.58 -8.57
C GLN A 194 2.57 -13.67 -9.96
N GLY A 195 2.54 -12.56 -10.71
CA GLY A 195 1.99 -12.54 -12.07
C GLY A 195 0.50 -12.91 -12.13
N GLY A 196 -0.28 -12.44 -11.15
CA GLY A 196 -1.71 -12.68 -11.00
C GLY A 196 -2.10 -13.90 -10.17
N ARG A 197 -1.15 -14.74 -9.76
CA ARG A 197 -1.44 -15.94 -8.97
C ARG A 197 -1.51 -15.60 -7.48
N ILE A 198 -2.62 -15.97 -6.83
CA ILE A 198 -2.72 -16.00 -5.36
C ILE A 198 -1.89 -17.18 -4.86
N LEU A 199 -0.86 -16.90 -4.06
CA LEU A 199 0.13 -17.88 -3.60
C LEU A 199 0.49 -17.71 -2.11
N GLY A 200 0.63 -16.48 -1.64
CA GLY A 200 1.19 -16.16 -0.32
C GLY A 200 0.34 -15.23 0.53
N GLU A 201 -0.80 -14.79 0.04
CA GLU A 201 -1.62 -13.73 0.61
C GLU A 201 -2.25 -14.15 1.94
N SER A 202 -2.71 -15.40 2.05
CA SER A 202 -3.18 -15.95 3.33
C SER A 202 -2.03 -16.06 4.34
N LYS A 203 -0.83 -16.47 3.88
CA LYS A 203 0.37 -16.52 4.72
C LYS A 203 0.84 -15.13 5.16
N ALA A 204 0.67 -14.11 4.32
CA ALA A 204 0.94 -12.71 4.69
C ALA A 204 0.05 -12.25 5.85
N MET A 205 -1.23 -12.63 5.82
CA MET A 205 -2.14 -12.40 6.95
C MET A 205 -1.73 -13.19 8.21
N GLU A 206 -1.17 -14.39 8.07
CA GLU A 206 -0.60 -15.11 9.22
C GLU A 206 0.61 -14.43 9.84
N ILE A 207 1.53 -13.92 9.00
CA ILE A 207 2.70 -13.16 9.45
C ILE A 207 2.28 -11.92 10.25
N LEU A 208 1.17 -11.28 9.85
CA LEU A 208 0.62 -10.11 10.54
C LEU A 208 -0.12 -10.44 11.85
N GLY A 209 -0.50 -11.70 12.07
CA GLY A 209 -1.32 -12.13 13.22
C GLY A 209 -0.81 -11.70 14.60
N PRO A 210 0.49 -11.73 14.89
CA PRO A 210 1.04 -11.31 16.19
C PRO A 210 1.02 -9.80 16.44
N TYR A 211 0.76 -8.97 15.42
CA TYR A 211 0.90 -7.51 15.52
C TYR A 211 -0.45 -6.81 15.70
N PRO A 212 -0.48 -5.61 16.34
CA PRO A 212 -1.69 -4.80 16.47
C PRO A 212 -2.01 -4.10 15.14
N VAL A 213 -2.56 -4.84 14.17
CA VAL A 213 -2.90 -4.30 12.84
C VAL A 213 -4.07 -3.33 12.95
N GLU A 214 -3.79 -2.03 12.97
CA GLU A 214 -4.83 -0.98 12.97
C GLU A 214 -5.37 -0.68 11.57
N PHE A 215 -4.52 -0.82 10.55
CA PHE A 215 -4.82 -0.57 9.15
C PHE A 215 -4.27 -1.70 8.31
N LEU A 216 -5.00 -2.11 7.28
CA LEU A 216 -4.52 -3.10 6.31
C LEU A 216 -4.94 -2.65 4.91
N VAL A 217 -3.97 -2.53 4.02
CA VAL A 217 -4.22 -2.11 2.64
C VAL A 217 -4.05 -3.31 1.72
N TRP A 218 -5.10 -3.60 0.96
CA TRP A 218 -5.02 -4.48 -0.19
C TRP A 218 -4.75 -3.65 -1.43
N VAL A 219 -3.70 -4.01 -2.15
CA VAL A 219 -3.53 -3.62 -3.55
C VAL A 219 -3.58 -4.88 -4.40
N ALA A 220 -3.94 -4.74 -5.67
CA ALA A 220 -3.97 -5.86 -6.60
C ALA A 220 -2.87 -5.68 -7.64
N PHE A 221 -2.21 -6.78 -8.01
CA PHE A 221 -1.20 -6.78 -9.04
C PHE A 221 -1.72 -6.11 -10.32
N MET A 222 -1.02 -5.07 -10.74
CA MET A 222 -1.30 -4.31 -11.95
C MET A 222 -0.14 -4.54 -12.91
N PRO A 223 -0.34 -5.28 -14.01
CA PRO A 223 0.70 -5.51 -15.00
C PRO A 223 1.23 -4.17 -15.53
N LEU A 224 2.55 -3.97 -15.43
CA LEU A 224 3.23 -2.78 -15.93
C LEU A 224 3.90 -3.10 -17.25
N ARG A 225 3.47 -2.45 -18.33
CA ARG A 225 3.97 -2.70 -19.68
C ARG A 225 5.50 -2.57 -19.74
N GLY A 226 6.14 -3.54 -20.39
CA GLY A 226 7.60 -3.60 -20.51
C GLY A 226 8.31 -3.93 -19.20
N THR A 227 7.62 -4.57 -18.25
CA THR A 227 8.24 -5.36 -17.18
C THR A 227 8.09 -6.84 -17.52
N PRO A 228 8.88 -7.74 -16.93
CA PRO A 228 8.74 -9.18 -17.15
C PRO A 228 7.35 -9.75 -16.87
N LEU A 229 6.60 -9.16 -15.92
CA LEU A 229 5.21 -9.55 -15.64
C LEU A 229 4.18 -8.64 -16.33
N GLY A 230 4.61 -7.80 -17.29
CA GLY A 230 3.76 -6.79 -17.92
C GLY A 230 2.60 -7.33 -18.76
N ASP A 231 2.74 -8.57 -19.25
CA ASP A 231 1.71 -9.25 -20.05
C ASP A 231 0.97 -10.35 -19.26
N ALA A 232 1.28 -10.49 -17.96
CA ALA A 232 0.61 -11.46 -17.11
C ALA A 232 -0.86 -11.06 -16.86
N ALA A 233 -1.74 -12.05 -16.81
CA ALA A 233 -3.14 -11.83 -16.45
C ALA A 233 -3.24 -11.58 -14.94
N PRO A 234 -3.83 -10.47 -14.47
CA PRO A 234 -4.02 -10.25 -13.05
C PRO A 234 -5.09 -11.17 -12.47
N ALA A 235 -5.03 -11.39 -11.15
CA ALA A 235 -6.02 -12.13 -10.37
C ALA A 235 -7.45 -11.66 -10.68
N SER A 236 -8.42 -12.56 -10.53
CA SER A 236 -9.82 -12.19 -10.68
C SER A 236 -10.27 -11.26 -9.55
N PRO A 237 -11.19 -10.32 -9.81
CA PRO A 237 -11.79 -9.50 -8.75
C PRO A 237 -12.38 -10.32 -7.59
N GLN A 238 -12.94 -11.50 -7.88
CA GLN A 238 -13.50 -12.44 -6.91
C GLN A 238 -12.45 -13.00 -5.96
N GLU A 239 -11.29 -13.42 -6.48
CA GLU A 239 -10.18 -13.92 -5.66
C GLU A 239 -9.68 -12.82 -4.71
N VAL A 240 -9.49 -11.60 -5.21
CA VAL A 240 -9.04 -10.47 -4.40
C VAL A 240 -10.09 -10.09 -3.36
N ALA A 241 -11.37 -10.06 -3.73
CA ALA A 241 -12.46 -9.75 -2.80
C ALA A 241 -12.61 -10.81 -1.69
N GLY A 242 -12.40 -12.09 -2.02
CA GLY A 242 -12.33 -13.18 -1.04
C GLY A 242 -11.25 -12.93 0.00
N LEU A 243 -10.03 -12.55 -0.44
CA LEU A 243 -8.93 -12.21 0.45
C LEU A 243 -9.23 -10.98 1.34
N ILE A 244 -9.86 -9.94 0.78
CA ILE A 244 -10.30 -8.78 1.54
C ILE A 244 -11.28 -9.22 2.64
N ALA A 245 -12.27 -10.04 2.31
CA ALA A 245 -13.27 -10.54 3.25
C ALA A 245 -12.67 -11.44 4.34
N GLU A 246 -11.75 -12.33 3.98
CA GLU A 246 -10.97 -13.14 4.93
C GLU A 246 -10.17 -12.25 5.89
N SER A 247 -9.54 -11.19 5.37
CA SER A 247 -8.78 -10.26 6.21
C SER A 247 -9.66 -9.51 7.21
N ARG A 248 -10.91 -9.19 6.85
CA ARG A 248 -11.90 -8.59 7.77
C ARG A 248 -12.29 -9.55 8.90
N ILE A 249 -12.44 -10.84 8.60
CA ILE A 249 -12.76 -11.85 9.62
C ILE A 249 -11.57 -12.04 10.57
N ARG A 250 -10.34 -12.04 10.03
CA ARG A 250 -9.12 -12.23 10.81
C ARG A 250 -8.74 -11.01 11.65
N PHE A 251 -8.95 -9.81 11.11
CA PHE A 251 -8.62 -8.53 11.73
C PHE A 251 -9.89 -7.68 11.88
N PRO A 252 -10.81 -8.07 12.79
CA PRO A 252 -12.11 -7.41 12.91
C PRO A 252 -12.01 -5.92 13.28
N GLU A 253 -10.97 -5.53 14.01
CA GLU A 253 -10.74 -4.15 14.46
C GLU A 253 -9.87 -3.32 13.50
N ALA A 254 -9.25 -3.93 12.50
CA ALA A 254 -8.43 -3.20 11.53
C ALA A 254 -9.30 -2.42 10.54
N ARG A 255 -8.89 -1.22 10.14
CA ARG A 255 -9.48 -0.52 8.98
C ARG A 255 -8.88 -1.09 7.69
N ILE A 256 -9.72 -1.71 6.88
CA ILE A 256 -9.30 -2.39 5.64
C ILE A 256 -9.58 -1.48 4.47
N HIS A 257 -8.57 -1.27 3.63
CA HIS A 257 -8.62 -0.35 2.51
C HIS A 257 -8.29 -1.05 1.19
N LEU A 258 -8.89 -0.59 0.10
CA LEU A 258 -8.47 -0.90 -1.26
C LEU A 258 -7.57 0.22 -1.80
N GLY A 259 -6.29 -0.09 -1.97
CA GLY A 259 -5.26 0.83 -2.47
C GLY A 259 -5.33 1.07 -3.98
N CYS A 260 -4.59 2.08 -4.45
CA CYS A 260 -4.70 2.61 -5.82
C CYS A 260 -4.12 1.69 -6.92
N ALA A 261 -3.11 0.87 -6.59
CA ALA A 261 -2.54 -0.09 -7.52
C ALA A 261 -3.48 -1.29 -7.67
N ARG A 262 -4.13 -1.39 -8.84
CA ARG A 262 -5.01 -2.50 -9.23
C ARG A 262 -5.22 -2.53 -10.75
N PRO A 263 -5.70 -3.65 -11.33
CA PRO A 263 -6.02 -3.75 -12.75
C PRO A 263 -6.95 -2.63 -13.22
N ARG A 264 -6.81 -2.23 -14.50
CA ARG A 264 -7.63 -1.18 -15.13
C ARG A 264 -8.84 -1.78 -15.87
N GLY A 265 -9.73 -0.92 -16.35
CA GLY A 265 -10.91 -1.32 -17.12
C GLY A 265 -11.97 -2.04 -16.28
N ARG A 266 -12.68 -3.01 -16.87
CA ARG A 266 -13.82 -3.69 -16.23
C ARG A 266 -13.48 -4.39 -14.91
N LYS A 267 -12.32 -5.05 -14.85
CA LYS A 267 -11.83 -5.70 -13.63
C LYS A 267 -11.70 -4.71 -12.45
N ARG A 268 -11.38 -3.45 -12.74
CA ARG A 268 -11.32 -2.38 -11.72
C ARG A 268 -12.68 -2.15 -11.07
N LEU A 269 -13.70 -1.91 -11.91
CA LEU A 269 -15.05 -1.58 -11.47
C LEU A 269 -15.67 -2.72 -10.68
N GLU A 270 -15.46 -3.95 -11.15
CA GLU A 270 -15.92 -5.15 -10.47
C GLU A 270 -15.25 -5.33 -9.10
N LEU A 271 -13.94 -5.13 -9.01
CA LEU A 271 -13.21 -5.20 -7.74
C LEU A 271 -13.62 -4.09 -6.77
N GLU A 272 -13.82 -2.86 -7.25
CA GLU A 272 -14.32 -1.75 -6.42
C GLU A 272 -15.68 -2.10 -5.80
N ARG A 273 -16.61 -2.62 -6.61
CA ARG A 273 -17.94 -3.08 -6.16
C ARG A 273 -17.84 -4.20 -5.12
N LEU A 274 -17.06 -5.24 -5.40
CA LEU A 274 -16.88 -6.37 -4.49
C LEU A 274 -16.18 -5.95 -3.18
N ALA A 275 -15.25 -4.98 -3.23
CA ALA A 275 -14.61 -4.45 -2.03
C ALA A 275 -15.61 -3.67 -1.16
N LEU A 276 -16.52 -2.89 -1.76
CA LEU A 276 -17.64 -2.28 -1.02
C LEU A 276 -18.53 -3.36 -0.37
N GLU A 277 -18.84 -4.43 -1.10
CA GLU A 277 -19.59 -5.58 -0.56
C GLU A 277 -18.85 -6.30 0.56
N ALA A 278 -17.51 -6.31 0.58
CA ALA A 278 -16.71 -6.82 1.69
C ALA A 278 -16.65 -5.85 2.89
N GLY A 279 -17.14 -4.62 2.73
CA GLY A 279 -17.16 -3.59 3.77
C GLY A 279 -15.81 -2.92 4.03
N VAL A 280 -15.05 -2.56 2.99
CA VAL A 280 -13.84 -1.74 3.14
C VAL A 280 -14.15 -0.32 3.65
N GLN A 281 -13.25 0.28 4.42
CA GLN A 281 -13.40 1.63 4.98
C GLN A 281 -12.91 2.71 4.02
N ARG A 282 -12.07 2.36 3.05
CA ARG A 282 -11.50 3.31 2.09
C ARG A 282 -11.23 2.66 0.75
N ILE A 283 -11.49 3.41 -0.32
CA ILE A 283 -11.08 3.06 -1.69
C ILE A 283 -10.31 4.24 -2.26
N ALA A 284 -9.05 4.01 -2.62
CA ALA A 284 -8.25 4.96 -3.38
C ALA A 284 -8.58 4.84 -4.87
N LEU A 285 -8.65 5.96 -5.61
CA LEU A 285 -9.00 6.02 -7.03
C LEU A 285 -10.36 5.39 -7.38
N TYR A 286 -11.44 6.03 -6.99
CA TYR A 286 -12.79 5.52 -7.23
C TYR A 286 -13.30 5.83 -8.65
N SER A 287 -14.32 5.08 -9.08
CA SER A 287 -15.13 5.36 -10.26
C SER A 287 -16.46 6.02 -9.88
N GLU A 288 -17.17 6.65 -10.82
CA GLU A 288 -18.53 7.14 -10.57
C GLU A 288 -19.47 5.98 -10.19
N GLU A 289 -19.26 4.82 -10.80
CA GLU A 289 -19.96 3.57 -10.47
C GLU A 289 -19.69 3.13 -9.02
N THR A 290 -18.48 3.37 -8.50
CA THR A 290 -18.18 3.13 -7.08
C THR A 290 -18.98 4.05 -6.17
N VAL A 291 -19.14 5.32 -6.55
CA VAL A 291 -19.92 6.29 -5.76
C VAL A 291 -21.37 5.82 -5.66
N LYS A 292 -21.99 5.52 -6.81
CA LYS A 292 -23.38 5.03 -6.87
C LYS A 292 -23.55 3.73 -6.08
N ALA A 293 -22.66 2.76 -6.26
CA ALA A 293 -22.72 1.50 -5.53
C ALA A 293 -22.54 1.68 -4.01
N ALA A 294 -21.77 2.68 -3.57
CA ALA A 294 -21.61 2.99 -2.15
C ALA A 294 -22.87 3.64 -1.54
N GLU A 295 -23.62 4.44 -2.31
CA GLU A 295 -24.88 5.05 -1.88
C GLU A 295 -26.01 4.02 -1.74
N GLU A 296 -25.95 2.91 -2.48
CA GLU A 296 -26.95 1.84 -2.48
C GLU A 296 -26.81 0.83 -1.31
N LEU A 297 -25.66 0.79 -0.61
CA LEU A 297 -25.29 -0.22 0.41
C LEU A 297 -25.44 0.27 1.86
#